data_AF-A0A2S0JMW9-F1
#
_entry.id   AF-A0A2S0JMW9-F1
#
_cell.length_a   1.000
_cell.length_b   1.000
_cell.length_c   1.000
_cell.angle_alpha   90.00
_cell.angle_beta   90.00
_cell.angle_gamma   90.00
#
_symmetry.space_group_name_H-M   'P 1'
#
loop_
_entity.id
_entity.type
_entity.pdbx_description
1 polymer ?
#
loop_
_entity_poly.entity_id
_entity_poly.type
_entity_poly.pdbx_seq_one_letter_code
_entity_poly.pdbx_strand_id
1 'polypeptide(L)'
;MGAKWIKISVMYLVIVLAFGLFMHYTIQLQWTATHAHIGVVGWLTTGFIGLIYSIYKDAAETGLARAQFWLYNIGLPFLLVGMMMVYIDVPHWLFELFVSGGGIAVGLSVLLFFINVFKYVKSTS
;
A
#
# COMPACT_ATOMS: atom_id res chain seq x y z
N MET A 1 6.59 5.72 -13.96
CA MET A 1 6.38 5.22 -12.58
C MET A 1 5.90 3.76 -12.51
N GLY A 2 5.24 3.21 -13.53
CA GLY A 2 4.65 1.85 -13.47
C GLY A 2 5.61 0.72 -13.05
N ALA A 3 6.79 0.61 -13.66
CA ALA A 3 7.76 -0.44 -13.31
C ALA A 3 8.22 -0.39 -11.84
N LYS A 4 8.28 0.80 -11.22
CA LYS A 4 8.65 0.92 -9.79
C LYS A 4 7.56 0.32 -8.89
N TRP A 5 6.29 0.65 -9.17
CA TRP A 5 5.14 0.07 -8.50
C TRP A 5 5.08 -1.45 -8.63
N ILE A 6 5.35 -1.99 -9.82
CA ILE A 6 5.38 -3.44 -10.05
C ILE A 6 6.48 -4.11 -9.22
N LYS A 7 7.69 -3.52 -9.17
CA LYS A 7 8.77 -4.05 -8.32
C LYS A 7 8.39 -4.07 -6.84
N ILE A 8 7.80 -2.97 -6.35
CA ILE A 8 7.31 -2.87 -4.96
C ILE A 8 6.23 -3.91 -4.70
N SER A 9 5.29 -4.10 -5.64
CA SER A 9 4.27 -5.14 -5.57
C SER A 9 4.93 -6.50 -5.34
N VAL A 10 5.87 -6.91 -6.19
CA VAL A 10 6.57 -8.20 -6.03
C VAL A 10 7.29 -8.33 -4.68
N MET A 11 7.83 -7.25 -4.13
CA MET A 11 8.36 -7.27 -2.77
C MET A 11 7.26 -7.57 -1.73
N TYR A 12 6.11 -6.92 -1.83
CA TYR A 12 4.96 -7.22 -0.97
C TYR A 12 4.40 -8.64 -1.15
N LEU A 13 4.49 -9.25 -2.35
CA LEU A 13 4.16 -10.67 -2.52
C LEU A 13 5.04 -11.56 -1.64
N VAL A 14 6.35 -11.32 -1.68
CA VAL A 14 7.29 -12.09 -0.88
C VAL A 14 6.98 -11.90 0.61
N ILE A 15 6.69 -10.66 1.03
CA ILE A 15 6.34 -10.35 2.42
C ILE A 15 5.03 -11.04 2.84
N VAL A 16 3.96 -10.98 2.04
CA VAL A 16 2.67 -11.60 2.42
C VAL A 16 2.79 -13.11 2.49
N LEU A 17 3.54 -13.75 1.59
CA LEU A 17 3.78 -15.19 1.62
C LEU A 17 4.58 -15.59 2.87
N ALA A 18 5.69 -14.90 3.15
CA ALA A 18 6.50 -15.17 4.34
C ALA A 18 5.69 -14.95 5.63
N PHE A 19 4.92 -13.87 5.70
CA PHE A 19 4.10 -13.55 6.86
C PHE A 19 2.95 -14.56 7.05
N GLY A 20 2.32 -15.01 5.97
CA GLY A 20 1.29 -16.06 6.02
C GLY A 20 1.84 -17.41 6.51
N LEU A 21 3.02 -17.81 6.02
CA LEU A 21 3.71 -19.01 6.49
C LEU A 21 4.07 -18.91 7.97
N PHE A 22 4.60 -17.76 8.40
CA PHE A 22 4.86 -17.48 9.81
C PHE A 22 3.59 -17.66 10.65
N MET A 23 2.48 -17.00 10.30
CA MET A 23 1.24 -17.07 11.08
C MET A 23 0.73 -18.50 11.21
N HIS A 24 0.82 -19.28 10.13
CA HIS A 24 0.34 -20.66 10.14
C HIS A 24 1.25 -21.57 10.97
N TYR A 25 2.57 -21.42 10.85
CA TYR A 25 3.54 -22.21 11.61
C TYR A 25 3.47 -21.93 13.12
N THR A 26 3.24 -20.67 13.52
CA THR A 26 3.17 -20.28 14.93
C THR A 26 1.74 -20.20 15.48
N ILE A 27 0.72 -20.53 14.68
CA ILE A 27 -0.71 -20.43 15.02
C ILE A 27 -1.08 -19.03 15.56
N GLN A 28 -0.50 -17.98 14.97
CA GLN A 28 -0.71 -16.58 15.37
C GLN A 28 -1.77 -15.92 14.50
N LEU A 29 -3.00 -16.43 14.58
CA LEU A 29 -4.11 -16.01 13.72
C LEU A 29 -4.67 -14.62 14.06
N GLN A 30 -4.28 -14.02 15.19
CA GLN A 30 -4.68 -12.63 15.51
C GLN A 30 -4.17 -11.62 14.47
N TRP A 31 -3.10 -11.92 13.73
CA TRP A 31 -2.54 -11.03 12.70
C TRP A 31 -3.15 -11.22 11.30
N THR A 32 -4.25 -11.97 11.19
CA THR A 32 -4.94 -12.24 9.91
C THR A 32 -5.32 -10.94 9.18
N ALA A 33 -5.79 -9.92 9.90
CA ALA A 33 -6.14 -8.63 9.30
C ALA A 33 -4.92 -7.94 8.67
N THR A 34 -3.76 -7.94 9.36
CA THR A 34 -2.52 -7.39 8.82
C THR A 34 -2.07 -8.17 7.59
N HIS A 35 -2.08 -9.51 7.65
CA HIS A 35 -1.75 -10.36 6.51
C HIS A 35 -2.60 -10.02 5.27
N ALA A 36 -3.91 -9.88 5.45
CA ALA A 36 -4.83 -9.49 4.38
C ALA A 36 -4.50 -8.11 3.80
N HIS A 37 -4.13 -7.12 4.63
CA HIS A 37 -3.75 -5.79 4.16
C HIS A 37 -2.41 -5.80 3.41
N ILE A 38 -1.42 -6.60 3.84
CA ILE A 38 -0.17 -6.78 3.07
C ILE A 38 -0.51 -7.36 1.68
N GLY A 39 -1.41 -8.34 1.60
CA GLY A 39 -1.81 -8.96 0.33
C GLY A 39 -2.60 -8.02 -0.59
N VAL A 40 -3.65 -7.38 -0.08
CA VAL A 40 -4.56 -6.57 -0.90
C VAL A 40 -3.99 -5.18 -1.15
N VAL A 41 -3.59 -4.47 -0.10
CA VAL A 41 -3.11 -3.08 -0.20
C VAL A 41 -1.65 -3.07 -0.61
N GLY A 42 -0.82 -3.95 -0.04
CA GLY A 42 0.59 -4.06 -0.40
C GLY A 42 0.84 -4.70 -1.78
N TRP A 43 0.33 -5.90 -2.03
CA TRP A 43 0.62 -6.63 -3.28
C TRP A 43 -0.34 -6.24 -4.41
N LEU A 44 -1.63 -6.55 -4.30
CA LEU A 44 -2.57 -6.42 -5.42
C LEU A 44 -2.77 -4.98 -5.87
N THR A 45 -2.97 -4.06 -4.92
CA THR A 45 -3.26 -2.65 -5.23
C THR A 45 -2.05 -1.96 -5.88
N THR A 46 -0.84 -2.16 -5.35
CA THR A 46 0.38 -1.58 -5.95
C THR A 46 0.67 -2.16 -7.33
N GLY A 47 0.41 -3.46 -7.53
CA GLY A 47 0.51 -4.11 -8.82
C GLY A 47 -0.46 -3.50 -9.83
N PHE A 48 -1.73 -3.31 -9.42
CA PHE A 48 -2.76 -2.70 -10.25
C PHE A 48 -2.44 -1.24 -10.63
N ILE A 49 -2.00 -0.42 -9.68
CA ILE A 49 -1.51 0.94 -9.94
C ILE A 49 -0.34 0.90 -10.92
N GLY A 50 0.60 -0.03 -10.72
CA GLY A 50 1.75 -0.23 -11.59
C GLY A 50 1.38 -0.59 -13.02
N LEU A 51 0.38 -1.44 -13.21
CA LEU A 51 -0.17 -1.79 -14.52
C LEU A 51 -0.82 -0.57 -15.19
N ILE A 52 -1.68 0.16 -14.48
CA ILE A 52 -2.32 1.37 -14.99
C ILE A 52 -1.27 2.39 -15.45
N TYR A 53 -0.24 2.65 -14.64
CA TYR A 53 0.84 3.57 -14.98
C TYR A 53 1.85 3.03 -15.99
N SER A 54 1.77 1.76 -16.36
CA SER A 54 2.55 1.18 -17.47
C SER A 54 1.80 1.32 -18.79
N ILE A 55 0.47 1.22 -18.76
CA ILE A 55 -0.41 1.38 -19.93
C ILE A 55 -0.60 2.87 -20.24
N TYR A 56 -1.00 3.67 -19.26
CA TYR A 56 -1.28 5.10 -19.39
C TYR A 56 -0.09 5.93 -18.89
N LYS A 57 0.93 6.07 -19.74
CA LYS A 57 2.19 6.76 -19.40
C LYS A 57 1.96 8.22 -18.98
N ASP A 58 1.04 8.92 -19.62
CA ASP A 58 0.71 10.31 -19.29
C ASP A 58 0.22 10.47 -17.84
N ALA A 59 -0.54 9.50 -17.35
CA ALA A 59 -0.96 9.47 -15.95
C ALA A 59 0.23 9.22 -15.00
N ALA A 60 1.30 8.58 -15.46
CA ALA A 60 2.44 8.20 -14.63
C ALA A 60 3.50 9.32 -14.44
N GLU A 61 3.42 10.41 -15.22
CA GLU A 61 4.44 11.47 -15.26
C GLU A 61 4.03 12.76 -14.54
N THR A 62 2.83 12.77 -13.95
CA THR A 62 2.26 13.96 -13.28
C THR A 62 2.87 14.20 -11.89
N GLY A 63 2.71 15.43 -11.39
CA GLY A 63 3.04 15.76 -9.99
C GLY A 63 2.17 14.99 -9.00
N LEU A 64 0.90 14.73 -9.35
CA LEU A 64 -0.03 13.94 -8.54
C LEU A 64 0.43 12.49 -8.40
N ALA A 65 0.89 11.86 -9.49
CA ALA A 65 1.42 10.50 -9.47
C ALA A 65 2.68 10.37 -8.58
N ARG A 66 3.53 11.41 -8.57
CA ARG A 66 4.70 11.48 -7.68
C ARG A 66 4.32 11.61 -6.21
N ALA A 67 3.39 12.52 -5.88
CA ALA A 67 2.91 12.69 -4.51
C ALA A 67 2.20 11.43 -4.00
N GLN A 68 1.34 10.84 -4.84
CA GLN A 68 0.67 9.56 -4.63
C GLN A 68 1.69 8.45 -4.33
N PHE A 69 2.72 8.29 -5.16
CA PHE A 69 3.78 7.31 -4.94
C PHE A 69 4.42 7.40 -3.55
N TRP A 70 4.85 8.59 -3.13
CA TRP A 70 5.54 8.75 -1.85
C TRP A 70 4.60 8.60 -0.65
N LEU A 71 3.41 9.21 -0.70
CA LEU A 71 2.42 9.08 0.36
C LEU A 71 2.02 7.62 0.59
N TYR A 72 1.82 6.85 -0.49
CA TYR A 72 1.48 5.43 -0.36
C TYR A 72 2.63 4.61 0.22
N ASN A 73 3.84 4.75 -0.34
CA ASN A 73 4.96 3.86 0.00
C ASN A 73 5.56 4.16 1.36
N ILE A 74 5.36 5.37 1.90
CA ILE A 74 5.72 5.72 3.28
C ILE A 74 4.56 5.39 4.23
N GLY A 75 3.32 5.74 3.85
CA GLY A 75 2.15 5.55 4.68
C GLY A 75 1.81 4.08 4.92
N LEU A 76 1.95 3.23 3.90
CA LEU A 76 1.58 1.83 4.00
C LEU A 76 2.42 1.06 5.04
N PRO A 77 3.77 1.13 5.07
CA PRO A 77 4.56 0.54 6.15
C PRO A 77 4.13 1.02 7.54
N PHE A 78 3.85 2.31 7.71
CA PHE A 78 3.38 2.86 8.99
C PHE A 78 2.03 2.25 9.40
N LEU A 79 1.08 2.17 8.46
CA LEU A 79 -0.20 1.54 8.69
C LEU A 79 -0.05 0.06 9.08
N LEU A 80 0.73 -0.71 8.32
CA LEU A 80 0.93 -2.14 8.56
C LEU A 80 1.60 -2.41 9.92
N VAL A 81 2.61 -1.63 10.28
CA VAL A 81 3.26 -1.73 11.60
C VAL A 81 2.29 -1.33 12.70
N GLY A 82 1.51 -0.25 12.51
CA GLY A 82 0.47 0.16 13.47
C GLY A 82 -0.60 -0.91 13.68
N MET A 83 -1.00 -1.64 12.63
CA MET A 83 -1.94 -2.76 12.75
C MET A 83 -1.38 -3.90 13.61
N MET A 84 -0.07 -4.16 13.54
CA MET A 84 0.57 -5.16 14.39
C MET A 84 0.60 -4.73 15.85
N MET A 85 0.80 -3.44 16.10
CA MET A 85 0.79 -2.84 17.44
C MET A 85 -0.55 -2.99 18.17
N VAL A 86 -1.66 -3.27 17.47
CA VAL A 86 -2.96 -3.59 18.11
C VAL A 86 -2.85 -4.77 19.09
N TYR A 87 -1.94 -5.70 18.83
CA TYR A 87 -1.80 -6.95 19.57
C TYR A 87 -0.53 -7.00 20.44
N ILE A 88 0.20 -5.90 20.55
CA ILE A 88 1.45 -5.80 21.30
C ILE A 88 1.31 -4.64 22.28
N ASP A 89 1.77 -4.80 23.51
CA ASP A 89 1.69 -3.75 24.53
C ASP A 89 2.66 -2.60 24.18
N VAL A 90 2.12 -1.56 23.55
CA VAL A 90 2.85 -0.34 23.17
C VAL A 90 2.11 0.91 23.68
N PRO A 91 2.81 2.03 23.88
CA PRO A 91 2.16 3.29 24.25
C PRO A 91 1.08 3.69 23.24
N HIS A 92 -0.10 4.10 23.73
CA HIS A 92 -1.25 4.42 22.88
C HIS A 92 -0.95 5.49 21.81
N TRP A 93 -0.19 6.51 22.18
CA TRP A 93 0.21 7.59 21.25
C TRP A 93 1.05 7.07 20.08
N LEU A 94 1.87 6.04 20.29
CA LEU A 94 2.72 5.45 19.26
C LEU A 94 1.86 4.62 18.29
N PHE A 95 0.96 3.81 18.84
CA PHE A 95 -0.04 3.08 18.08
C PHE A 95 -0.87 4.02 17.19
N GLU A 96 -1.42 5.09 17.77
CA GLU A 96 -2.24 6.07 17.06
C GLU A 96 -1.46 6.78 15.95
N LEU A 97 -0.22 7.18 16.22
CA LEU A 97 0.64 7.80 15.21
C LEU A 97 0.85 6.89 13.99
N PHE A 98 1.11 5.60 14.22
CA PHE A 98 1.37 4.65 13.14
C PHE A 98 0.11 4.31 12.35
N VAL A 99 -0.99 3.97 13.05
CA VAL A 99 -2.25 3.60 12.39
C VAL A 99 -2.90 4.80 11.72
N SER A 100 -3.14 5.87 12.47
CA SER A 100 -3.84 7.05 11.94
C SER A 100 -2.96 7.83 10.97
N GLY A 101 -1.69 8.04 11.30
CA GLY A 101 -0.76 8.74 10.40
C GLY A 101 -0.52 7.97 9.10
N GLY A 102 -0.25 6.66 9.19
CA GLY A 102 -0.09 5.79 8.02
C GLY A 102 -1.38 5.68 7.19
N GLY A 103 -2.51 5.48 7.86
CA GLY A 103 -3.83 5.38 7.23
C GLY A 103 -4.24 6.65 6.49
N ILE A 104 -4.04 7.83 7.09
CA ILE A 104 -4.31 9.13 6.45
C ILE A 104 -3.40 9.31 5.23
N ALA A 105 -2.10 8.99 5.33
CA ALA A 105 -1.17 9.09 4.20
C ALA A 105 -1.60 8.19 3.03
N VAL A 106 -1.98 6.92 3.31
CA VAL A 106 -2.51 6.01 2.28
C VAL A 106 -3.83 6.52 1.71
N GLY A 107 -4.74 7.01 2.54
CA GLY A 107 -6.03 7.57 2.11
C GLY A 107 -5.86 8.78 1.17
N LEU A 108 -5.00 9.73 1.54
CA LEU A 108 -4.65 10.87 0.69
C LEU A 108 -4.02 10.41 -0.62
N SER A 109 -3.10 9.43 -0.57
CA SER A 109 -2.54 8.84 -1.78
C SER A 109 -3.60 8.26 -2.71
N VAL A 110 -4.58 7.51 -2.18
CA VAL A 110 -5.67 6.93 -2.98
C VAL A 110 -6.53 8.03 -3.59
N LEU A 111 -6.80 9.11 -2.87
CA LEU A 111 -7.50 10.27 -3.41
C LEU A 111 -6.74 10.93 -4.57
N LEU A 112 -5.42 11.09 -4.44
CA LEU A 112 -4.58 11.60 -5.53
C LEU A 112 -4.58 10.65 -6.73
N PHE A 113 -4.54 9.34 -6.49
CA PHE A 113 -4.65 8.32 -7.54
C PHE A 113 -5.97 8.45 -8.29
N PHE A 114 -7.09 8.56 -7.57
CA PHE A 114 -8.42 8.79 -8.14
C PHE A 114 -8.44 10.02 -9.04
N ILE A 115 -8.06 11.19 -8.53
CA ILE A 115 -8.04 12.44 -9.30
C ILE A 115 -7.16 12.30 -10.56
N ASN A 116 -5.99 11.66 -10.41
CA ASN A 116 -5.04 11.52 -11.50
C ASN A 116 -5.55 10.57 -12.60
N VAL A 117 -6.19 9.45 -12.22
CA VAL A 117 -6.79 8.52 -13.18
C VAL A 117 -7.88 9.22 -14.00
N PHE A 118 -8.84 9.87 -13.35
CA PHE A 118 -9.95 10.54 -14.05
C PHE A 118 -9.50 11.68 -14.96
N LYS A 119 -8.34 12.28 -14.70
CA LYS A 119 -7.81 13.39 -15.51
C LYS A 119 -6.96 12.92 -16.70
N TYR A 120 -6.19 11.84 -16.54
CA TYR A 120 -5.13 11.46 -17.48
C TYR A 120 -5.29 10.08 -18.12
N VAL A 121 -6.17 9.22 -17.61
CA VAL A 121 -6.54 7.96 -18.27
C VAL A 121 -7.65 8.25 -19.28
N LYS A 122 -7.31 8.29 -20.56
CA LYS A 122 -8.24 8.54 -21.66
C LYS A 122 -8.30 7.32 -22.57
N SER A 123 -9.45 7.12 -23.23
CA SER A 123 -9.56 6.10 -24.27
C SER A 123 -8.57 6.42 -25.38
N THR A 124 -7.74 5.46 -25.74
CA THR A 124 -6.97 5.51 -26.99
C THR A 124 -8.00 5.43 -28.10
N SER A 125 -8.27 6.57 -28.75
CA SER A 125 -8.98 6.62 -30.04
C SER A 125 -8.06 6.13 -31.15
#